data_AF-A0A7G2K1Z8-F1
#
_entry.id   AF-A0A7G2K1Z8-F1
#
_cell.length_a   1.000
_cell.length_b   1.000
_cell.length_c   1.000
_cell.angle_alpha   90.00
_cell.angle_beta   90.00
_cell.angle_gamma   90.00
#
_symmetry.space_group_name_H-M   'P 1'
#
loop_
_entity.id
_entity.type
_entity.pdbx_description
1 polymer ?
#
loop_
_entity_poly.entity_id
_entity_poly.type
_entity_poly.pdbx_seq_one_letter_code
_entity_poly.pdbx_strand_id
1 'polypeptide(L)'
;MKPEEAYKMVRWQAVSNGVNVNNPTPYYLSYVSAEVNRTPLKKVRMVAPFSQAVFEGKGTHKGDKLKWYLVNDYGGDSTGEAVLQ
;
A
#
# COMPACT_ATOMS: atom_id res chain seq x y z
N MET A 1 -7.65 -11.35 -13.83
CA MET A 1 -7.33 -10.90 -12.47
C MET A 1 -8.62 -10.87 -11.69
N LYS A 2 -8.66 -11.50 -10.52
CA LYS A 2 -9.81 -11.37 -9.63
C LYS A 2 -9.70 -10.07 -8.83
N PRO A 3 -10.81 -9.42 -8.43
CA PRO A 3 -10.77 -8.22 -7.58
C PRO A 3 -9.91 -8.44 -6.33
N GLU A 4 -9.98 -9.63 -5.73
CA GLU A 4 -9.18 -9.99 -4.56
C GLU A 4 -7.67 -9.97 -4.80
N GLU A 5 -7.21 -10.00 -6.04
CA GLU A 5 -5.78 -10.04 -6.39
C GLU A 5 -5.25 -8.70 -6.89
N ALA A 6 -6.10 -7.66 -6.96
CA ALA A 6 -5.73 -6.35 -7.50
C ALA A 6 -4.52 -5.72 -6.77
N TYR A 7 -4.38 -5.99 -5.47
CA TYR A 7 -3.24 -5.51 -4.68
C TYR A 7 -1.88 -6.00 -5.21
N LYS A 8 -1.83 -7.13 -5.94
CA LYS A 8 -0.59 -7.70 -6.48
C LYS A 8 0.04 -6.80 -7.56
N MET A 9 -0.74 -5.88 -8.13
CA MET A 9 -0.31 -4.94 -9.16
C MET A 9 0.13 -3.58 -8.60
N VAL A 10 -0.07 -3.34 -7.30
CA VAL A 10 0.26 -2.07 -6.67
C VAL A 10 1.77 -1.89 -6.67
N ARG A 11 2.20 -0.70 -7.09
CA ARG A 11 3.61 -0.32 -7.05
C ARG A 11 3.84 0.56 -5.82
N TRP A 12 4.90 0.22 -5.09
CA TRP A 12 5.28 0.89 -3.85
C TRP A 12 6.63 1.57 -4.06
N GLN A 13 6.66 2.88 -3.90
CA GLN A 13 7.86 3.69 -4.14
C GLN A 13 8.18 4.52 -2.90
N ALA A 14 9.45 4.53 -2.49
CA ALA A 14 9.90 5.45 -1.45
C ALA A 14 9.92 6.89 -1.99
N VAL A 15 9.34 7.82 -1.23
CA VAL A 15 9.35 9.26 -1.52
C VAL A 15 9.79 10.03 -0.28
N SER A 16 10.11 11.32 -0.44
CA SER A 16 10.69 12.15 0.64
C SER A 16 9.81 12.22 1.91
N ASN A 17 8.49 12.10 1.76
CA ASN A 17 7.51 12.20 2.83
C ASN A 17 6.81 10.86 3.16
N GLY A 18 7.32 9.73 2.67
CA GLY A 18 6.78 8.40 2.99
C GLY A 18 6.80 7.45 1.80
N VAL A 19 5.67 6.79 1.56
CA VAL A 19 5.52 5.78 0.51
C VAL A 19 4.42 6.20 -0.46
N ASN A 20 4.77 6.33 -1.75
CA ASN A 20 3.80 6.45 -2.83
C ASN A 20 3.23 5.05 -3.13
N VAL A 21 1.91 4.98 -3.12
CA VAL A 21 1.10 3.79 -3.40
C VAL A 21 0.38 4.03 -4.71
N ASN A 22 0.83 3.38 -5.78
CA ASN A 22 0.23 3.50 -7.10
C ASN A 22 -0.67 2.30 -7.37
N ASN A 23 -1.97 2.54 -7.51
CA ASN A 23 -2.97 1.55 -7.87
C ASN A 23 -3.30 1.66 -9.37
N PRO A 24 -2.73 0.80 -10.24
CA PRO A 24 -3.02 0.82 -11.68
C PRO A 24 -4.29 0.01 -12.04
N THR A 25 -5.06 -0.46 -11.07
CA THR A 25 -6.18 -1.39 -11.30
C THR A 25 -7.54 -0.66 -11.32
N PRO A 26 -8.60 -1.27 -11.89
CA PRO A 26 -9.95 -0.72 -11.85
C PRO A 26 -10.67 -0.93 -10.50
N TYR A 27 -9.96 -1.29 -9.42
CA TYR A 27 -10.55 -1.63 -8.12
C TYR A 27 -10.11 -0.66 -7.02
N TYR A 28 -11.00 -0.36 -6.08
CA TYR A 28 -10.62 0.33 -4.84
C TYR A 28 -9.86 -0.62 -3.93
N LEU A 29 -8.80 -0.12 -3.29
CA LEU A 29 -7.99 -0.89 -2.34
C LEU A 29 -8.00 -0.22 -0.98
N SER A 30 -8.71 -0.84 -0.02
CA SER A 30 -8.93 -0.31 1.32
C SER A 30 -7.83 -0.76 2.29
N TYR A 31 -6.71 -0.04 2.30
CA TYR A 31 -5.64 -0.27 3.26
C TYR A 31 -6.04 0.21 4.66
N VAL A 32 -5.80 -0.65 5.65
CA VAL A 32 -6.08 -0.38 7.06
C VAL A 32 -4.80 -0.04 7.81
N SER A 33 -3.68 -0.70 7.50
CA SER A 33 -2.38 -0.34 8.06
C SER A 33 -1.24 -0.63 7.09
N ALA A 34 -0.13 0.08 7.30
CA ALA A 34 1.12 -0.14 6.60
C ALA A 34 2.29 0.27 7.50
N GLU A 35 3.40 -0.46 7.41
CA GLU A 35 4.62 -0.20 8.17
C GLU A 35 5.86 -0.45 7.33
N VAL A 36 6.88 0.41 7.50
CA VAL A 36 8.19 0.26 6.87
C VAL A 36 9.19 -0.07 7.96
N ASN A 37 9.92 -1.18 7.84
CA ASN A 37 10.88 -1.66 8.85
C ASN A 37 10.30 -1.68 10.29
N ARG A 38 9.03 -2.05 10.45
CA ARG A 38 8.25 -2.05 11.72
C ARG A 38 7.90 -0.67 12.28
N THR A 39 8.07 0.39 11.49
CA THR A 39 7.61 1.75 11.82
C THR A 39 6.28 2.03 11.11
N PRO A 40 5.18 2.29 11.84
CA PRO A 40 3.88 2.55 11.22
C PRO A 40 3.88 3.80 10.34
N LEU A 41 3.24 3.70 9.18
CA LEU A 41 2.92 4.84 8.32
C LEU A 41 1.62 5.52 8.77
N LYS A 42 1.49 6.81 8.46
CA LYS A 42 0.32 7.64 8.75
C LYS A 42 -0.48 7.90 7.48
N LYS A 43 -1.72 8.38 7.64
CA LYS A 43 -2.66 8.65 6.54
C LYS A 43 -2.86 7.45 5.60
N VAL A 44 -2.72 6.23 6.15
CA VAL A 44 -3.12 5.00 5.46
C VAL A 44 -4.62 5.07 5.20
N ARG A 45 -5.02 4.78 3.97
CA ARG A 45 -6.37 5.00 3.48
C ARG A 45 -6.67 4.16 2.25
N MET A 46 -7.93 4.19 1.83
CA MET A 46 -8.36 3.64 0.56
C MET A 46 -7.69 4.36 -0.63
N VAL A 47 -7.23 3.60 -1.63
CA VAL A 47 -6.65 4.10 -2.87
C VAL A 47 -7.61 3.80 -4.03
N ALA A 48 -8.01 4.84 -4.75
CA ALA A 48 -8.98 4.72 -5.84
C ALA A 48 -8.39 4.03 -7.08
N PRO A 49 -9.24 3.51 -7.98
CA PRO A 49 -8.82 2.99 -9.27
C PRO A 49 -7.94 3.99 -10.04
N PHE A 50 -6.89 3.48 -10.69
CA PHE A 50 -5.99 4.27 -11.54
C PHE A 50 -5.42 5.53 -10.88
N SER A 51 -5.21 5.49 -9.56
CA SER A 51 -4.81 6.65 -8.77
C SER A 51 -3.59 6.34 -7.89
N GLN A 52 -3.08 7.40 -7.27
CA GLN A 52 -1.96 7.31 -6.34
C GLN A 52 -2.30 7.98 -5.02
N ALA A 53 -1.71 7.48 -3.93
CA ALA A 53 -1.75 8.11 -2.62
C ALA A 53 -0.35 8.08 -1.98
N VAL A 54 -0.11 8.98 -1.01
CA VAL A 54 1.08 8.92 -0.16
C VAL A 54 0.65 8.50 1.24
N PHE A 55 1.25 7.42 1.73
CA PHE A 55 1.21 7.04 3.13
C PHE A 55 2.42 7.65 3.82
N GLU A 56 2.18 8.52 4.80
CA GLU A 56 3.20 9.39 5.35
C GLU A 56 4.13 8.66 6.32
N GLY A 57 5.44 8.87 6.16
CA GLY A 57 6.47 8.23 6.97
C GLY A 57 7.76 9.05 6.95
N LYS A 58 8.59 8.89 7.97
CA LYS A 58 9.93 9.50 8.01
C LYS A 58 10.97 8.43 7.76
N GLY A 59 12.06 8.79 7.07
CA GLY A 59 13.20 7.89 6.86
C GLY A 59 12.85 6.66 6.04
N THR A 60 11.93 6.78 5.08
CA THR A 60 11.60 5.72 4.13
C THR A 60 12.56 5.78 2.94
N HIS A 61 13.18 4.66 2.63
CA HIS A 61 14.20 4.54 1.59
C HIS A 61 13.88 3.41 0.61
N LYS A 62 14.42 3.54 -0.60
CA LYS A 62 14.44 2.44 -1.56
C LYS A 62 15.13 1.23 -0.95
N GLY A 63 14.55 0.05 -1.14
CA GLY A 63 15.05 -1.20 -0.58
C GLY A 63 14.47 -1.55 0.80
N ASP A 64 13.77 -0.62 1.46
CA ASP A 64 13.12 -0.93 2.73
C ASP A 64 11.99 -1.96 2.56
N LYS A 65 11.78 -2.75 3.61
CA LYS A 65 10.70 -3.72 3.67
C LYS A 65 9.41 -3.04 4.12
N LEU A 66 8.40 -3.09 3.27
CA LEU A 66 7.04 -2.67 3.56
C LEU A 66 6.20 -3.90 3.93
N LYS A 67 5.38 -3.77 4.98
CA LYS A 67 4.27 -4.68 5.27
C LYS A 67 2.97 -3.89 5.31
N TRP A 68 1.90 -4.44 4.76
CA TRP A 68 0.60 -3.79 4.71
C TRP A 68 -0.53 -4.78 5.01
N TYR A 69 -1.66 -4.23 5.42
CA TYR A 69 -2.90 -4.93 5.70
C TYR A 69 -4.05 -4.19 5.01
N LEU A 70 -4.85 -4.90 4.22
CA LEU A 70 -6.03 -4.38 3.55
C LEU A 70 -7.24 -5.29 3.80
N VAL A 71 -8.43 -4.71 3.69
CA VAL A 71 -9.69 -5.44 3.82
C VAL A 71 -10.39 -5.44 2.47
N ASN A 72 -10.92 -6.59 2.07
CA ASN A 72 -11.79 -6.73 0.90
C ASN A 72 -13.27 -6.66 1.29
N ASP A 73 -14.14 -6.42 0.31
CA ASP A 73 -15.58 -6.19 0.52
C ASP A 73 -16.35 -7.43 1.01
N TYR A 74 -15.72 -8.60 1.01
CA TYR A 74 -16.29 -9.85 1.56
C TYR A 74 -15.91 -10.08 3.04
N GLY A 75 -15.29 -9.08 3.68
CA GLY A 75 -14.77 -9.20 5.06
C GLY A 75 -13.49 -10.04 5.16
N GLY A 76 -12.92 -10.44 4.02
CA GLY A 76 -11.64 -11.12 3.97
C GLY A 76 -10.51 -10.12 4.13
N ASP A 77 -9.57 -10.45 4.98
CA ASP A 77 -8.39 -9.66 5.21
C ASP A 77 -7.19 -10.19 4.40
N SER A 78 -6.41 -9.28 3.85
CA SER A 78 -5.19 -9.61 3.09
C SER A 78 -4.01 -8.86 3.69
N THR A 79 -3.00 -9.62 4.10
CA THR A 79 -1.69 -9.09 4.50
C THR A 79 -0.71 -9.33 3.36
N GLY A 80 0.16 -8.36 3.09
CA GLY A 80 1.23 -8.54 2.12
C GLY A 80 2.49 -7.78 2.47
N GLU A 81 3.55 -8.10 1.74
CA GLU A 81 4.87 -7.50 1.88
C GLU A 81 5.37 -7.05 0.51
N ALA A 82 6.17 -5.99 0.49
CA ALA A 82 6.84 -5.49 -0.71
C ALA A 82 8.20 -4.88 -0.34
N VAL A 83 9.09 -4.78 -1.32
CA VAL A 83 10.32 -3.98 -1.21
C VAL A 83 10.06 -2.65 -1.90
N LEU A 84 10.32 -1.55 -1.21
CA LEU A 84 10.12 -0.21 -1.77
C LEU A 84 11.09 0.02 -2.94
N GLN A 85 10.54 0.48 -4.05
CA GLN A 85 11.31 0.88 -5.24
C GLN A 85 11.88 2.29 -5.12
#